data_AF-A0AAN8ITE6-F1
#
_entry.id   AF-A0AAN8ITE6-F1
#
_cell.length_a   1.000
_cell.length_b   1.000
_cell.length_c   1.000
_cell.angle_alpha   90.00
_cell.angle_beta   90.00
_cell.angle_gamma   90.00
#
_symmetry.space_group_name_H-M   'P 1'
#
loop_
_entity.id
_entity.type
_entity.pdbx_description
1 polymer ?
#
loop_
_entity_poly.entity_id
_entity_poly.type
_entity_poly.pdbx_seq_one_letter_code
_entity_poly.pdbx_strand_id
1 'polypeptide(L)'
;MKYLDVLFALVLHCIGSPVTQQDTVQQVPPSQSLRNWYIEATLAHAIDITAERFRSTSDFTCFRQYHYNVAFIRGYNPSGSGTVEPYAVNNTVTADYVGLGVEVYMAPQPNTVKSGAQQR
;
A
#
# COMPACT_ATOMS: atom_id res chain seq x y z
N MET A 1 47.39 12.42 -18.75
CA MET A 1 46.10 12.83 -19.34
C MET A 1 45.75 11.88 -20.47
N LYS A 2 44.71 11.05 -20.28
CA LYS A 2 43.58 10.79 -21.20
C LYS A 2 42.86 9.47 -20.81
N TYR A 3 41.71 9.65 -20.14
CA TYR A 3 40.40 8.94 -20.16
C TYR A 3 40.39 7.42 -20.35
N LEU A 4 39.95 6.56 -19.42
CA LEU A 4 38.69 6.47 -18.66
C LEU A 4 37.45 6.30 -19.54
N ASP A 5 36.99 5.05 -19.71
CA ASP A 5 35.60 4.71 -20.03
C ASP A 5 35.26 3.37 -19.37
N VAL A 6 34.71 3.46 -18.15
CA VAL A 6 34.07 2.34 -17.44
C VAL A 6 32.57 2.51 -17.59
N LEU A 7 31.91 1.41 -17.93
CA LEU A 7 30.47 1.27 -18.16
C LEU A 7 29.61 2.08 -17.17
N PHE A 8 28.76 2.94 -17.72
CA PHE A 8 27.65 3.57 -17.01
C PHE A 8 26.52 2.54 -16.87
N ALA A 9 26.49 1.83 -15.74
CA ALA A 9 25.32 1.06 -15.33
C ALA A 9 24.24 2.03 -14.84
N LEU A 10 23.06 1.97 -15.47
CA LEU A 10 21.83 2.54 -14.94
C LEU A 10 21.57 1.99 -13.53
N VAL A 11 21.51 2.88 -12.53
CA VAL A 11 20.85 2.56 -11.27
C VAL A 11 19.86 3.68 -10.95
N LEU A 12 18.58 3.36 -11.14
CA LEU A 12 17.44 4.06 -10.56
C LEU A 12 17.68 4.18 -9.05
N HIS A 13 17.83 5.40 -8.57
CA HIS A 13 17.78 5.69 -7.14
C HIS A 13 16.56 6.55 -6.87
N CYS A 14 15.57 5.98 -6.18
CA CYS A 14 14.65 6.77 -5.38
C CYS A 14 15.45 7.40 -4.23
N ILE A 15 16.21 8.47 -4.51
CA ILE A 15 16.93 9.23 -3.49
C ILE A 15 15.96 10.20 -2.81
N GLY A 16 15.11 9.64 -1.95
CA GLY A 16 14.70 10.33 -0.73
C GLY A 16 15.60 9.84 0.38
N SER A 17 16.66 10.58 0.72
CA SER A 17 17.47 10.24 1.90
C SER A 17 16.61 10.46 3.16
N PRO A 18 16.59 9.56 4.14
CA PRO A 18 16.08 9.93 5.45
C PRO A 18 17.08 10.91 6.08
N VAL A 19 16.57 12.03 6.57
CA VAL A 19 17.31 12.88 7.50
C VAL A 19 17.65 12.02 8.71
N THR A 20 18.94 11.79 8.98
CA THR A 20 19.37 11.19 10.24
C THR A 20 19.17 12.20 11.36
N GLN A 21 18.02 12.15 12.02
CA GLN A 21 17.89 12.71 13.37
C GLN A 21 18.69 11.82 14.32
N GLN A 22 19.67 12.43 14.98
CA GLN A 22 20.49 11.78 15.98
C GLN A 22 19.74 11.84 17.30
N ASP A 23 18.98 10.79 17.60
CA ASP A 23 18.24 10.69 18.86
C ASP A 23 19.20 10.53 20.04
N THR A 24 19.20 11.50 20.94
CA THR A 24 19.80 11.37 22.26
C THR A 24 19.09 10.23 23.00
N VAL A 25 19.84 9.20 23.42
CA VAL A 25 19.30 8.06 24.18
C VAL A 25 18.78 8.53 25.54
N GLN A 26 17.51 8.90 25.61
CA GLN A 26 16.80 9.03 26.88
C GLN A 26 16.39 7.62 27.35
N GLN A 27 16.79 7.25 28.57
CA GLN A 27 16.36 5.98 29.18
C GLN A 27 14.84 6.00 29.38
N VAL A 28 14.14 5.33 28.48
CA VAL A 28 12.70 5.11 28.55
C VAL A 28 12.40 4.08 29.66
N PRO A 29 11.45 4.34 30.57
CA PRO A 29 11.11 3.42 31.66
C PRO A 29 10.75 2.01 31.13
N PRO A 30 11.06 0.92 31.86
CA PRO A 30 10.86 -0.45 31.37
C PRO A 30 9.43 -0.78 30.92
N SER A 31 8.42 -0.19 31.56
CA SER A 31 7.01 -0.37 31.18
C SER A 31 6.63 0.38 29.89
N GLN A 32 7.35 1.46 29.60
CA GLN A 32 7.16 2.28 28.41
C GLN A 32 7.93 1.68 27.23
N SER A 33 9.11 1.08 27.46
CA SER A 33 9.85 0.34 26.44
C SER A 33 9.14 -0.95 26.02
N LEU A 34 8.54 -1.69 26.96
CA LEU A 34 7.69 -2.85 26.63
C LEU A 34 6.42 -2.45 25.86
N ARG A 35 5.82 -1.30 26.18
CA ARG A 35 4.68 -0.75 25.40
C ARG A 35 5.08 -0.35 23.99
N ASN A 36 6.21 0.33 23.82
CA ASN A 36 6.70 0.72 22.49
C ASN A 36 7.10 -0.51 21.66
N TRP A 37 7.78 -1.49 22.27
CA TRP A 37 8.07 -2.77 21.64
C TRP A 37 6.80 -3.54 21.25
N TYR A 38 5.77 -3.53 22.10
CA TYR A 38 4.47 -4.13 21.78
C TYR A 38 3.75 -3.39 20.66
N ILE A 39 3.78 -2.06 20.64
CA ILE A 39 3.18 -1.23 19.59
C ILE A 39 3.91 -1.42 18.25
N GLU A 40 5.24 -1.46 18.22
CA GLU A 40 6.01 -1.76 17.01
C GLU A 40 5.82 -3.21 16.52
N ALA A 41 5.66 -4.17 17.43
CA ALA A 41 5.38 -5.57 17.10
C ALA A 41 3.92 -5.83 16.68
N THR A 42 3.02 -4.85 16.79
CA THR A 42 1.58 -5.01 16.51
C THR A 42 1.00 -4.04 15.48
N LEU A 43 1.78 -3.06 15.00
CA LEU A 43 1.35 -2.13 13.96
C LEU A 43 1.47 -2.78 12.57
N ALA A 44 0.32 -2.98 11.92
CA ALA A 44 0.24 -3.35 10.52
C ALA A 44 -0.11 -2.11 9.67
N HIS A 45 0.55 -1.95 8.53
CA HIS A 45 0.27 -0.88 7.58
C HIS A 45 -0.62 -1.40 6.46
N ALA A 46 -1.57 -0.58 6.03
CA ALA A 46 -2.45 -0.92 4.93
C ALA A 46 -2.46 0.19 3.88
N ILE A 47 -2.76 -0.20 2.64
CA ILE A 47 -2.90 0.71 1.51
C ILE A 47 -4.28 0.55 0.89
N ASP A 48 -4.97 1.66 0.64
CA ASP A 48 -6.19 1.66 -0.17
C ASP A 48 -5.87 1.87 -1.65
N ILE A 49 -6.53 1.10 -2.50
CA ILE A 49 -6.32 1.12 -3.95
C ILE A 49 -7.66 1.22 -4.65
N THR A 50 -7.84 2.31 -5.40
CA THR A 50 -8.92 2.39 -6.39
C THR A 50 -8.65 1.41 -7.51
N ALA A 51 -9.64 0.57 -7.86
CA ALA A 51 -9.48 -0.46 -8.89
C ALA A 51 -10.05 -0.05 -10.27
N GLU A 52 -10.10 1.27 -10.52
CA GLU A 52 -10.33 1.85 -11.85
C GLU A 52 -9.19 1.53 -12.82
N ARG A 53 -8.01 1.18 -12.28
CA ARG A 53 -6.83 0.75 -13.02
C ARG A 53 -6.26 -0.52 -12.43
N PHE A 54 -5.73 -1.36 -13.31
CA PHE A 54 -4.92 -2.50 -12.92
C PHE A 54 -3.61 -2.05 -12.27
N ARG A 55 -3.23 -2.73 -11.18
CA ARG A 55 -1.93 -2.63 -10.54
C ARG A 55 -1.16 -3.92 -10.80
N SER A 56 0.04 -3.75 -11.34
CA SER A 56 0.91 -4.87 -11.74
C SER A 56 1.45 -5.62 -10.53
N THR A 57 1.96 -6.84 -10.75
CA THR A 57 2.69 -7.59 -9.73
C THR A 57 3.87 -6.80 -9.15
N SER A 58 4.56 -6.01 -9.98
CA SER A 58 5.66 -5.14 -9.51
C SER A 58 5.17 -4.02 -8.58
N ASP A 59 3.98 -3.46 -8.81
CA ASP A 59 3.42 -2.42 -7.93
C ASP A 59 3.12 -3.01 -6.55
N PHE A 60 2.45 -4.17 -6.51
CA PHE A 60 2.13 -4.83 -5.24
C PHE A 60 3.39 -5.37 -4.53
N THR A 61 4.37 -5.85 -5.29
CA THR A 61 5.68 -6.24 -4.74
C THR A 61 6.37 -5.04 -4.08
N CYS A 62 6.31 -3.86 -4.71
CA CYS A 62 6.81 -2.63 -4.13
C CYS A 62 6.11 -2.33 -2.78
N PHE A 63 4.77 -2.36 -2.73
CA PHE A 63 4.06 -2.14 -1.46
C PHE A 63 4.48 -3.14 -0.37
N ARG A 64 4.65 -4.42 -0.72
CA ARG A 64 5.11 -5.43 0.23
C ARG A 64 6.53 -5.15 0.75
N GLN A 65 7.42 -4.66 -0.11
CA GLN A 65 8.79 -4.25 0.25
C GLN A 65 8.82 -3.01 1.15
N TYR A 66 7.86 -2.10 0.99
CA TYR A 66 7.65 -0.95 1.87
C TYR A 66 6.81 -1.29 3.12
N HIS A 67 6.78 -2.57 3.51
CA HIS A 67 6.16 -3.05 4.76
C HIS A 67 4.65 -2.82 4.89
N TYR A 68 3.94 -2.64 3.77
CA TYR A 68 2.48 -2.80 3.79
C TYR A 68 2.13 -4.28 3.99
N ASN A 69 1.13 -4.53 4.83
CA ASN A 69 0.66 -5.85 5.21
C ASN A 69 -0.65 -6.21 4.50
N VAL A 70 -1.51 -5.21 4.27
CA VAL A 70 -2.87 -5.41 3.73
C VAL A 70 -3.16 -4.39 2.61
N ALA A 71 -3.79 -4.84 1.54
CA ALA A 71 -4.34 -3.98 0.49
C ALA A 71 -5.88 -3.95 0.58
N PHE A 72 -6.44 -2.76 0.77
CA PHE A 72 -7.87 -2.49 0.66
C PHE A 72 -8.19 -2.14 -0.79
N ILE A 73 -8.79 -3.06 -1.53
CA ILE A 73 -9.12 -2.89 -2.95
C ILE A 73 -10.57 -2.40 -3.08
N ARG A 74 -10.78 -1.28 -3.78
CA ARG A 74 -12.14 -0.80 -4.06
C ARG A 74 -12.85 -1.75 -5.03
N GLY A 75 -13.98 -2.31 -4.62
CA GLY A 75 -14.85 -3.14 -5.45
C GLY A 75 -15.97 -2.37 -6.17
N TYR A 76 -16.40 -1.24 -5.61
CA TYR A 76 -17.48 -0.42 -6.17
C TYR A 76 -17.12 1.06 -6.16
N ASN A 77 -17.32 1.72 -7.30
CA ASN A 77 -17.06 3.13 -7.54
C ASN A 77 -18.38 3.91 -7.45
N PRO A 78 -18.49 4.99 -6.65
CA PRO A 78 -19.73 5.75 -6.48
C PRO A 78 -19.99 6.75 -7.61
N SER A 79 -19.13 6.83 -8.63
CA SER A 79 -19.26 7.79 -9.72
C SER A 79 -20.54 7.56 -10.53
N GLY A 80 -21.22 8.65 -10.91
CA GLY A 80 -22.48 8.59 -11.65
C GLY A 80 -23.55 7.78 -10.90
N SER A 81 -24.07 6.73 -11.54
CA SER A 81 -25.05 5.81 -10.94
C SER A 81 -24.42 4.64 -10.17
N GLY A 82 -23.12 4.73 -9.86
CA GLY A 82 -22.34 3.67 -9.23
C GLY A 82 -22.02 2.52 -10.19
N THR A 83 -20.81 1.98 -10.13
CA THR A 83 -20.37 0.85 -10.97
C THR A 83 -19.40 -0.06 -10.23
N VAL A 84 -19.42 -1.35 -10.54
CA VAL A 84 -18.36 -2.27 -10.11
C VAL A 84 -17.04 -1.84 -10.72
N GLU A 85 -15.97 -1.87 -9.94
CA GLU A 85 -14.63 -1.52 -10.40
C GLU A 85 -14.08 -2.64 -11.31
N PRO A 86 -13.62 -2.29 -12.53
CA PRO A 86 -13.28 -3.28 -13.55
C PRO A 86 -12.08 -4.16 -13.19
N TYR A 87 -11.15 -3.66 -12.38
CA TYR A 87 -9.94 -4.39 -11.99
C TYR A 87 -9.93 -4.87 -10.55
N ALA A 88 -11.06 -4.81 -9.83
CA ALA A 88 -11.12 -5.21 -8.42
C ALA A 88 -10.64 -6.66 -8.22
N VAL A 89 -11.11 -7.58 -9.07
CA VAL A 89 -10.72 -9.01 -9.02
C VAL A 89 -9.23 -9.18 -9.36
N ASN A 90 -8.76 -8.60 -10.45
CA ASN A 90 -7.35 -8.72 -10.86
C ASN A 90 -6.41 -8.15 -9.81
N ASN A 91 -6.73 -6.99 -9.23
CA ASN A 91 -5.93 -6.37 -8.17
C ASN A 91 -5.96 -7.22 -6.89
N THR A 92 -7.10 -7.82 -6.54
CA THR A 92 -7.24 -8.73 -5.39
C THR A 92 -6.32 -9.93 -5.54
N VAL A 93 -6.41 -10.65 -6.67
CA VAL A 93 -5.58 -11.84 -6.93
C VAL A 93 -4.09 -11.49 -6.99
N THR A 94 -3.74 -10.35 -7.59
CA THR A 94 -2.33 -9.95 -7.71
C THR A 94 -1.73 -9.54 -6.37
N ALA A 95 -2.49 -8.87 -5.51
CA ALA A 95 -2.06 -8.49 -4.16
C ALA A 95 -1.84 -9.73 -3.27
N ASP A 96 -2.80 -10.66 -3.29
CA ASP A 96 -2.72 -11.93 -2.57
C ASP A 96 -1.50 -12.77 -3.04
N TYR A 97 -1.29 -12.85 -4.36
CA TYR A 97 -0.16 -13.57 -4.96
C TYR A 97 1.21 -13.11 -4.46
N VAL A 98 1.39 -11.82 -4.14
CA VAL A 98 2.65 -11.29 -3.61
C VAL A 98 2.71 -11.29 -2.07
N GLY A 99 1.73 -11.90 -1.41
CA GLY A 99 1.69 -12.07 0.04
C GLY A 99 1.25 -10.83 0.82
N LEU A 100 0.41 -9.97 0.23
CA LEU A 100 -0.38 -8.99 0.98
C LEU A 100 -1.69 -9.65 1.42
N GLY A 101 -2.14 -9.38 2.64
CA GLY A 101 -3.55 -9.59 2.98
C GLY A 101 -4.43 -8.71 2.09
N VAL A 102 -5.66 -9.14 1.81
CA VAL A 102 -6.55 -8.38 0.93
C VAL A 102 -7.92 -8.24 1.55
N GLU A 103 -8.43 -7.02 1.52
CA GLU A 103 -9.81 -6.69 1.89
C GLU A 103 -10.46 -5.92 0.75
N VAL A 104 -11.70 -6.25 0.40
CA VAL A 104 -12.45 -5.54 -0.63
C VAL A 104 -13.44 -4.60 0.04
N TYR A 105 -13.41 -3.32 -0.31
CA TYR A 105 -14.37 -2.34 0.19
C TYR A 105 -15.26 -1.79 -0.93
N MET A 106 -16.48 -1.42 -0.57
CA MET A 106 -17.43 -0.78 -1.49
C MET A 106 -17.56 0.70 -1.13
N ALA A 107 -17.45 1.59 -2.12
CA ALA A 107 -17.82 2.98 -1.94
C ALA A 107 -19.19 3.21 -2.61
N PRO A 108 -20.30 3.15 -1.85
CA PRO A 108 -21.65 3.20 -2.41
C PRO A 108 -22.01 4.62 -2.89
N GLN A 109 -22.91 4.70 -3.87
CA GLN A 109 -23.60 5.92 -4.27
C GLN A 109 -25.03 5.93 -3.71
N PRO A 110 -25.28 6.59 -2.56
CA PRO A 110 -26.61 6.59 -1.93
C PRO A 110 -27.68 7.31 -2.76
N ASN A 111 -27.28 8.23 -3.64
CA ASN A 111 -28.22 9.04 -4.43
C ASN A 111 -28.49 8.42 -5.81
N THR A 112 -28.89 7.15 -5.86
CA THR A 112 -29.30 6.48 -7.10
C THR A 112 -30.56 5.65 -6.92
N VAL A 113 -31.07 5.13 -8.04
CA VAL A 113 -32.14 4.13 -8.07
C VAL A 113 -31.69 2.72 -7.66
N LYS A 114 -30.37 2.48 -7.53
CA LYS A 114 -29.84 1.18 -7.11
C LYS A 114 -29.93 1.06 -5.59
N SER A 115 -30.59 0.01 -5.11
CA SER A 115 -30.54 -0.39 -3.70
C SER A 115 -29.12 -0.75 -3.26
N GLY A 116 -28.85 -0.72 -1.95
CA GLY A 116 -27.55 -1.15 -1.41
C GLY A 116 -27.17 -2.59 -1.82
N ALA A 117 -28.15 -3.48 -2.01
CA ALA A 117 -27.90 -4.84 -2.49
C ALA A 117 -27.43 -4.88 -3.96
N GLN A 118 -27.78 -3.89 -4.78
CA GLN A 118 -27.33 -3.75 -6.16
C GLN A 118 -25.99 -3.01 -6.29
N GLN A 119 -25.45 -2.49 -5.19
CA GLN A 119 -24.21 -1.70 -5.15
C GLN A 119 -23.05 -2.43 -4.45
N ARG A 120 -23.15 -3.75 -4.30
CA ARG A 120 -22.12 -4.60 -3.67
C ARG A 120 -21.76 -5.76 -4.57
#